data_AF-A0A5A8ADZ5-F1
#
_entry.id   AF-A0A5A8ADZ5-F1
#
_cell.length_a   1.000
_cell.length_b   1.000
_cell.length_c   1.000
_cell.angle_alpha   90.00
_cell.angle_beta   90.00
_cell.angle_gamma   90.00
#
_symmetry.space_group_name_H-M   'P 1'
#
loop_
_entity.id
_entity.type
_entity.pdbx_description
1 polymer ?
#
loop_
_entity_poly.entity_id
_entity_poly.type
_entity_poly.pdbx_seq_one_letter_code
_entity_poly.pdbx_strand_id
1 'polypeptide(L)'
;MEQKVHQGRNVKRFREMLGIKQEALAFDLGEDWNQKKVSLLEQKDVVEEALLQKISEIMKIPVEAFQNFDEDQAINVIANTYSFQDFKDNAVASGFSYQPSFNPIDKMVELYERMLQQQKETIEKLEKMILNK
;
A
#
# COMPACT_ATOMS: atom_id res chain seq x y z
N MET A 1 26.63 3.72 -9.11
CA MET A 1 26.50 2.68 -10.13
C MET A 1 25.05 2.66 -10.52
N GLU A 2 24.70 2.89 -11.79
CA GLU A 2 23.31 2.75 -12.24
C GLU A 2 22.86 1.31 -11.93
N GLN A 3 21.90 1.17 -11.01
CA GLN A 3 21.22 -0.11 -10.80
C GLN A 3 20.51 -0.43 -12.12
N LYS A 4 21.10 -1.32 -12.92
CA LYS A 4 20.42 -1.85 -14.10
C LYS A 4 19.22 -2.64 -13.61
N VAL A 5 18.03 -2.08 -13.84
CA VAL A 5 16.77 -2.73 -13.50
C VAL A 5 16.67 -4.02 -14.30
N HIS A 6 16.47 -5.14 -13.60
CA HIS A 6 16.35 -6.46 -14.23
C HIS A 6 14.88 -6.73 -14.54
N GLN A 7 14.48 -6.47 -15.78
CA GLN A 7 13.08 -6.55 -16.24
C GLN A 7 12.51 -7.98 -16.11
N GLY A 8 13.28 -9.02 -16.47
CA GLY A 8 12.84 -10.40 -16.32
C GLY A 8 12.52 -10.80 -14.87
N ARG A 9 13.34 -10.37 -13.91
CA ARG A 9 13.14 -10.59 -12.48
C ARG A 9 11.88 -9.87 -12.00
N ASN A 10 11.63 -8.65 -12.49
CA ASN A 10 10.40 -7.90 -12.19
C ASN A 10 9.16 -8.64 -12.70
N VAL A 11 9.20 -9.14 -13.93
CA VAL A 11 8.12 -9.98 -14.50
C VAL A 11 7.85 -11.20 -13.62
N LYS A 12 8.89 -11.91 -13.18
CA LYS A 12 8.76 -13.05 -12.26
C LYS A 12 8.07 -12.66 -10.96
N ARG A 13 8.47 -11.54 -10.36
CA ARG A 13 7.89 -11.04 -9.10
C ARG A 13 6.41 -10.71 -9.22
N PHE A 14 6.04 -9.95 -10.25
CA PHE A 14 4.63 -9.66 -10.49
C PHE A 14 3.83 -10.93 -10.77
N ARG A 15 4.41 -11.91 -11.46
CA ARG A 15 3.75 -13.20 -11.72
C ARG A 15 3.49 -13.96 -10.42
N GLU A 16 4.49 -14.02 -9.55
CA GLU A 16 4.37 -14.64 -8.22
C GLU A 16 3.37 -13.91 -7.33
N MET A 17 3.35 -12.58 -7.37
CA MET A 17 2.40 -11.74 -6.62
C MET A 17 0.95 -11.98 -7.06
N LEU A 18 0.72 -12.18 -8.35
CA LEU A 18 -0.61 -12.53 -8.90
C LEU A 18 -0.95 -14.02 -8.75
N GLY A 19 -0.05 -14.85 -8.21
CA GLY A 19 -0.26 -16.30 -8.07
C GLY A 19 -0.33 -17.07 -9.39
N ILE A 20 0.19 -16.48 -10.48
CA ILE A 20 0.13 -17.06 -11.83
C ILE A 20 1.25 -18.09 -11.99
N LYS A 21 0.93 -19.29 -12.50
CA LYS A 21 1.95 -20.31 -12.82
C LYS A 21 2.67 -19.94 -14.13
N GLN A 22 3.93 -20.35 -14.27
CA GLN A 22 4.69 -20.15 -15.51
C GLN A 22 3.99 -20.76 -16.74
N GLU A 23 3.31 -21.89 -16.57
CA GLU A 23 2.52 -22.54 -17.61
C GLU A 23 1.31 -21.69 -18.06
N ALA A 24 0.64 -21.03 -17.11
CA ALA A 24 -0.49 -20.15 -17.41
C ALA A 24 -0.04 -18.91 -18.18
N LEU A 25 1.06 -18.27 -17.75
CA LEU A 25 1.64 -17.15 -18.48
C LEU A 25 2.12 -17.56 -19.89
N ALA A 26 2.67 -18.76 -20.03
CA ALA A 26 3.05 -19.28 -21.34
C ALA A 26 1.83 -19.47 -22.24
N PHE A 27 0.73 -20.02 -21.70
CA PHE A 27 -0.51 -20.20 -22.44
C PHE A 27 -1.08 -18.87 -22.95
N ASP A 28 -1.09 -17.83 -22.11
CA ASP A 28 -1.60 -16.50 -22.47
C ASP A 28 -0.71 -15.77 -23.49
N LEU A 29 0.61 -16.04 -23.49
CA LEU A 29 1.55 -15.49 -24.46
C LEU A 29 1.47 -16.14 -25.85
N GLY A 30 0.85 -17.32 -25.96
CA GLY A 30 0.57 -18.03 -27.22
C GLY A 30 1.35 -19.34 -27.41
N GLU A 31 1.08 -20.04 -28.53
CA GLU A 31 1.58 -21.40 -28.79
C GLU A 31 3.12 -21.51 -28.87
N ASP A 32 3.82 -20.42 -29.19
CA ASP A 32 5.27 -20.36 -29.19
C ASP A 32 5.88 -20.35 -27.78
N TRP A 33 5.08 -20.16 -26.73
CA TRP A 33 5.54 -20.06 -25.36
C TRP A 33 5.31 -21.35 -24.59
N ASN A 34 6.32 -21.70 -23.80
CA ASN A 34 6.25 -22.84 -22.88
C ASN A 34 6.91 -22.46 -21.55
N GLN A 35 6.70 -23.29 -20.52
CA GLN A 35 7.24 -23.06 -19.17
C GLN A 35 8.76 -22.77 -19.17
N LYS A 36 9.54 -23.47 -20.01
CA LYS A 36 10.99 -23.27 -20.12
C LYS A 36 11.34 -21.92 -20.73
N LYS A 37 10.65 -21.49 -21.79
CA LYS A 37 10.84 -20.18 -22.43
C LYS A 37 10.47 -19.03 -21.49
N VAL A 38 9.40 -19.17 -20.70
CA VAL A 38 9.03 -18.20 -19.67
C VAL A 38 10.12 -18.12 -18.60
N SER A 39 10.63 -19.26 -18.10
CA SER A 39 11.74 -19.28 -17.15
C SER A 39 13.00 -18.60 -17.68
N LEU A 40 13.34 -18.80 -18.96
CA LEU A 40 14.45 -18.11 -19.62
C LEU A 40 14.20 -16.61 -19.77
N LEU A 41 12.97 -16.19 -20.05
CA LEU A 41 12.59 -14.78 -20.09
C LEU A 41 12.75 -14.10 -18.73
N GLU A 42 12.35 -14.77 -17.66
CA GLU A 42 12.46 -14.27 -16.28
C GLU A 42 13.93 -14.06 -15.85
N GLN A 43 14.89 -14.74 -16.49
CA GLN A 43 16.32 -14.61 -16.22
C GLN A 43 17.02 -13.54 -17.08
N LYS A 44 16.31 -12.90 -18.01
CA LYS A 44 16.89 -11.85 -18.86
C LYS A 44 16.86 -10.49 -18.16
N ASP A 45 18.00 -9.81 -18.15
CA ASP A 45 18.11 -8.43 -17.64
C ASP A 45 17.20 -7.46 -18.41
N VAL A 46 17.21 -7.58 -19.74
CA VAL A 46 16.42 -6.74 -20.66
C VAL A 46 15.53 -7.64 -21.51
N VAL A 47 14.24 -7.29 -21.57
CA VAL A 47 13.23 -7.97 -22.38
C VAL A 47 12.86 -7.06 -23.55
N GLU A 48 12.51 -7.68 -24.69
CA GLU A 48 12.06 -6.93 -25.87
C GLU A 48 10.75 -6.18 -25.56
N GLU A 49 10.66 -4.92 -25.96
CA GLU A 49 9.54 -4.04 -25.61
C GLU A 49 8.18 -4.58 -26.09
N ALA A 50 8.13 -5.13 -27.30
CA ALA A 50 6.93 -5.74 -27.86
C ALA A 50 6.43 -6.93 -27.02
N LEU A 51 7.34 -7.67 -26.39
CA LEU A 51 7.01 -8.78 -25.51
C LEU A 51 6.59 -8.29 -24.13
N LEU A 52 7.25 -7.24 -23.62
CA LEU A 52 6.90 -6.61 -22.36
C LEU A 52 5.50 -5.98 -22.41
N GLN A 53 5.11 -5.39 -23.55
CA GLN A 53 3.76 -4.89 -23.81
C GLN A 53 2.72 -6.01 -23.73
N LYS A 54 2.97 -7.16 -24.37
CA LYS A 54 2.08 -8.33 -24.27
C LYS A 54 1.92 -8.82 -22.84
N ILE A 55 3.03 -8.91 -22.09
CA ILE A 55 3.01 -9.31 -20.68
C ILE A 55 2.22 -8.28 -19.84
N SER A 56 2.41 -6.99 -20.10
CA SER A 56 1.68 -5.88 -19.50
C SER A 56 0.17 -6.01 -19.72
N GLU A 57 -0.27 -6.34 -20.94
CA GLU A 57 -1.69 -6.55 -21.27
C GLU A 57 -2.28 -7.75 -20.53
N ILE A 58 -1.56 -8.88 -20.49
CA ILE A 58 -2.01 -10.11 -19.82
C ILE A 58 -2.14 -9.88 -18.31
N MET A 59 -1.13 -9.27 -17.70
CA MET A 59 -1.08 -9.06 -16.25
C MET A 59 -1.81 -7.80 -15.81
N LYS A 60 -2.23 -6.94 -16.75
CA LYS A 60 -2.84 -5.62 -16.53
C LYS A 60 -1.97 -4.70 -15.68
N ILE A 61 -0.65 -4.73 -15.92
CA ILE A 61 0.36 -3.95 -15.21
C ILE A 61 1.06 -3.07 -16.24
N PRO A 62 1.23 -1.75 -16.00
CA PRO A 62 1.88 -0.87 -16.95
C PRO A 62 3.32 -1.34 -17.26
N VAL A 63 3.72 -1.25 -18.52
CA VAL A 63 5.08 -1.63 -19.00
C VAL A 63 6.18 -0.95 -18.17
N GLU A 64 5.96 0.31 -17.81
CA GLU A 64 6.83 1.12 -16.97
C GLU A 64 7.12 0.49 -15.62
N ALA A 65 6.17 -0.24 -15.03
CA ALA A 65 6.40 -0.94 -13.77
C ALA A 65 7.47 -2.02 -13.94
N PHE A 66 7.51 -2.75 -15.06
CA PHE A 66 8.56 -3.73 -15.27
C PHE A 66 9.93 -3.10 -15.54
N GLN A 67 9.95 -1.89 -16.13
CA GLN A 67 11.16 -1.16 -16.47
C GLN A 67 11.77 -0.36 -15.31
N ASN A 68 10.93 0.12 -14.39
CA ASN A 68 11.33 1.04 -13.30
C ASN A 68 11.21 0.41 -11.90
N PHE A 69 10.68 -0.81 -11.77
CA PHE A 69 10.56 -1.46 -10.46
C PHE A 69 11.93 -1.85 -9.92
N ASP A 70 12.25 -1.28 -8.76
CA ASP A 70 13.42 -1.62 -7.96
C ASP A 70 12.96 -2.37 -6.71
N GLU A 71 13.40 -3.63 -6.60
CA GLU A 71 13.04 -4.53 -5.51
C GLU A 71 13.50 -4.00 -4.15
N ASP A 72 14.65 -3.33 -4.08
CA ASP A 72 15.19 -2.79 -2.84
C ASP A 72 14.32 -1.63 -2.32
N GLN A 73 13.75 -0.83 -3.23
CA GLN A 73 12.79 0.22 -2.86
C GLN A 73 11.44 -0.36 -2.46
N ALA A 74 10.94 -1.38 -3.16
CA ALA A 74 9.67 -2.02 -2.83
C ALA A 74 9.73 -2.75 -1.48
N ILE A 75 10.83 -3.45 -1.18
CA ILE A 75 11.05 -4.09 0.12
C ILE A 75 11.17 -3.04 1.22
N ASN A 76 11.83 -1.90 0.99
CA ASN A 76 11.85 -0.81 1.96
C ASN A 76 10.44 -0.24 2.22
N VAL A 77 9.61 -0.06 1.19
CA VAL A 77 8.22 0.39 1.38
C VAL A 77 7.40 -0.66 2.12
N ILE A 78 7.52 -1.94 1.78
CA ILE A 78 6.81 -3.06 2.43
C ILE A 78 7.27 -3.23 3.89
N ALA A 79 8.58 -3.31 4.15
CA ALA A 79 9.14 -3.45 5.50
C ALA A 79 8.79 -2.26 6.40
N ASN A 80 8.77 -1.04 5.85
CA ASN A 80 8.25 0.11 6.57
C ASN A 80 6.73 -0.02 6.76
N THR A 81 5.94 -0.35 5.71
CA THR A 81 4.47 -0.57 5.75
C THR A 81 4.03 -1.57 6.83
N TYR A 82 4.72 -2.70 6.98
CA TYR A 82 4.44 -3.71 8.01
C TYR A 82 5.04 -3.37 9.39
N SER A 83 5.98 -2.42 9.50
CA SER A 83 6.41 -1.86 10.78
C SER A 83 5.50 -0.71 11.27
N PHE A 84 4.59 -0.18 10.45
CA PHE A 84 3.62 0.86 10.88
C PHE A 84 2.43 0.31 11.70
N GLN A 85 2.42 -0.96 12.10
CA GLN A 85 1.44 -1.42 13.10
C GLN A 85 1.78 -0.93 14.51
N ASP A 86 3.02 -0.55 14.78
CA ASP A 86 3.44 0.02 16.05
C ASP A 86 3.45 1.56 15.99
N PHE A 87 2.24 2.12 16.07
CA PHE A 87 1.96 3.53 16.33
C PHE A 87 2.66 4.01 17.62
N LYS A 88 3.92 4.45 17.53
CA LYS A 88 4.52 5.42 18.46
C LYS A 88 5.49 6.29 17.69
N ASP A 89 5.28 7.59 17.76
CA ASP A 89 6.16 8.64 17.25
C ASP A 89 6.11 8.87 15.73
N ASN A 90 5.09 9.62 15.32
CA ASN A 90 5.19 10.92 14.65
C ASN A 90 6.47 11.21 13.83
N ALA A 91 6.88 10.29 12.95
CA ALA A 91 7.94 10.51 11.97
C ALA A 91 7.31 10.57 10.57
N VAL A 92 7.14 11.82 10.14
CA VAL A 92 6.70 12.27 8.82
C VAL A 92 7.35 11.44 7.70
N ALA A 93 6.57 10.56 7.09
CA ALA A 93 6.86 9.97 5.77
C ALA A 93 5.85 10.53 4.77
N SER A 94 6.26 11.66 4.19
CA SER A 94 5.66 12.39 3.09
C SER A 94 5.20 11.45 1.96
N GLY A 95 3.89 11.33 1.72
CA GLY A 95 3.38 10.53 0.60
C GLY A 95 1.89 10.70 0.33
N PHE A 96 1.05 10.71 1.37
CA PHE A 96 -0.39 10.94 1.22
C PHE A 96 -0.91 11.71 2.44
N SER A 97 -0.91 13.04 2.31
CA SER A 97 -1.47 13.96 3.31
C SER A 97 -3.00 13.87 3.33
N TYR A 98 -3.52 12.79 3.92
CA TYR A 98 -4.87 12.72 4.46
C TYR A 98 -4.79 12.55 5.98
N GLN A 99 -3.91 13.32 6.61
CA GLN A 99 -3.88 13.50 8.06
C GLN A 99 -4.85 14.65 8.37
N PRO A 100 -5.87 14.45 9.23
CA PRO A 100 -6.66 15.57 9.74
C PRO A 100 -5.72 16.63 10.32
N SER A 101 -5.96 17.93 10.06
CA SER A 101 -5.16 19.03 10.63
C SER A 101 -5.33 19.21 12.14
N PHE A 102 -6.05 18.30 12.79
CA PHE A 102 -6.31 18.27 14.21
C PHE A 102 -5.91 16.90 14.79
N ASN A 103 -5.40 16.91 16.01
CA ASN A 103 -5.17 15.68 16.75
C ASN A 103 -6.53 15.12 17.24
N PRO A 104 -6.93 13.90 16.85
CA PRO A 104 -8.20 13.30 17.27
C PRO A 104 -8.33 13.17 18.79
N ILE A 105 -7.22 13.00 19.52
CA ILE A 105 -7.23 12.89 20.99
C ILE A 105 -7.67 14.21 21.61
N ASP A 106 -7.19 15.35 21.09
CA ASP A 106 -7.56 16.67 21.62
C ASP A 106 -9.06 16.93 21.44
N LYS A 107 -9.64 16.47 20.32
CA LYS A 107 -11.10 16.54 20.09
C LYS A 107 -11.91 15.64 21.02
N MET A 108 -11.37 14.48 21.38
CA MET A 108 -12.00 13.60 22.37
C MET A 108 -12.00 14.23 23.76
N VAL A 109 -10.88 14.85 24.17
CA VAL A 109 -10.79 15.56 25.46
C VAL A 109 -11.79 16.71 25.52
N GLU A 110 -11.89 17.53 24.46
CA GLU A 110 -12.86 18.63 24.37
C GLU A 110 -14.31 18.14 24.52
N LEU A 111 -14.65 16.98 23.92
CA LEU A 111 -15.96 16.36 24.07
C LEU A 111 -16.25 15.91 25.51
N TYR A 112 -15.27 15.31 26.20
CA TYR A 112 -15.41 14.89 27.58
C TYR A 112 -15.59 16.06 28.53
N GLU A 113 -14.81 17.14 28.36
CA GLU A 113 -14.94 18.35 29.17
C GLU A 113 -16.32 18.99 28.99
N ARG A 114 -16.81 19.09 27.76
CA ARG A 114 -18.16 19.61 27.47
C ARG A 114 -19.26 18.74 28.08
N MET A 115 -19.13 17.42 28.02
CA MET A 115 -20.09 16.51 28.64
C MET A 115 -20.13 16.65 30.16
N LEU A 116 -18.96 16.76 30.81
CA LEU A 116 -18.87 16.97 32.25
C LEU A 116 -19.50 18.31 32.67
N GLN A 117 -19.30 19.36 31.87
CA GLN A 117 -19.93 20.66 32.11
C GLN A 117 -21.47 20.58 32.02
N GLN A 118 -22.00 19.92 31.00
CA GLN A 118 -23.44 19.70 30.85
C GLN A 118 -24.04 18.89 32.01
N GLN A 119 -23.33 17.87 32.50
CA GLN A 119 -23.76 17.10 33.67
C GLN A 119 -23.83 17.98 34.92
N LYS A 120 -22.81 18.81 35.17
CA LYS A 120 -22.80 19.74 36.31
C LYS A 120 -23.96 20.74 36.27
N GLU A 121 -24.20 21.35 35.11
CA GLU A 121 -25.31 22.31 34.94
C GLU A 121 -26.68 21.66 35.11
N THR A 122 -26.82 20.40 34.68
CA THR A 122 -28.06 19.64 34.85
C THR A 122 -28.31 19.34 36.33
N ILE A 123 -27.28 18.90 37.06
CA ILE A 123 -27.35 18.64 38.50
C ILE A 123 -27.72 19.93 39.25
N GLU A 124 -27.05 21.05 38.96
CA GLU A 124 -27.33 22.33 39.63
C GLU A 124 -28.77 22.81 39.38
N LYS A 125 -29.30 22.61 38.16
CA LYS A 125 -30.71 22.91 37.84
C LYS A 125 -31.66 22.02 38.63
N LEU A 126 -31.36 20.72 38.75
CA LEU A 126 -32.16 19.77 39.52
C LEU A 126 -32.14 20.11 41.01
N GLU A 127 -30.97 20.45 41.56
CA GLU A 127 -30.82 20.89 42.96
C GLU A 127 -31.64 22.15 43.24
N LYS A 128 -31.59 23.16 42.36
CA LYS A 128 -32.42 24.37 42.49
C LYS A 128 -33.92 24.08 42.43
N MET A 129 -34.36 23.11 41.63
CA MET A 129 -35.76 22.68 41.57
C MET A 129 -36.21 21.94 42.83
N ILE A 130 -35.31 21.20 43.48
CA ILE A 130 -35.57 20.49 44.74
C ILE A 130 -35.59 21.47 45.93
N LEU A 131 -34.69 22.47 45.95
CA LEU A 131 -34.60 23.49 46.99
C LEU A 131 -35.71 24.55 46.95
N ASN A 132 -36.37 24.75 45.80
CA ASN A 132 -37.50 25.67 45.65
C ASN A 132 -38.88 25.01 45.89
N LYS A 133 -38.91 23.86 46.57
CA LYS A 133 -40.11 23.20 47.10
C LYS A 133 -40.17 23.33 48.61
#